data_AF-A0A521CIE0-F1
#
_entry.id   AF-A0A521CIE0-F1
#
_cell.length_a   1.000
_cell.length_b   1.000
_cell.length_c   1.000
_cell.angle_alpha   90.00
_cell.angle_beta   90.00
_cell.angle_gamma   90.00
#
_symmetry.space_group_name_H-M   'P 1'
#
loop_
_entity.id
_entity.type
_entity.pdbx_description
1 polymer ?
#
loop_
_entity_poly.entity_id
_entity_poly.type
_entity_poly.pdbx_seq_one_letter_code
_entity_poly.pdbx_strand_id
1 'polypeptide(L)'
;MHFDGFDDEQWDEFKWEAHLNEVEKKSEQLRKFIASDRKGNTPRWITLLQESQNEDDAFEAYVEEELLMDEAYFPEDEDDWEDDDDDWDEDDFLFGFEDEEPFMDFGDEDDFDDFDEGDEWKSLSDEYTYSDYADLESLDTYLDAKDFAVDILKWAEKIHPKFQSREFQDFVDEVLKVGAKIAGGHSFGFEQDYIGANIAYSKKALGCANHSLELLQAMKKQGLFNKKQYQELHARLFELRNDIGIYIQELRDQFRLGLE
;
A
#
# COMPACT_ATOMS: atom_id res chain seq x y z
N MET A 1 -19.11 14.85 -1.12
CA MET A 1 -20.45 14.34 -1.56
C MET A 1 -20.87 13.23 -0.61
N HIS A 2 -22.07 13.26 -0.03
CA HIS A 2 -22.60 12.16 0.79
C HIS A 2 -22.53 10.85 0.00
N PHE A 3 -21.82 9.84 0.50
CA PHE A 3 -21.76 8.48 -0.07
C PHE A 3 -23.14 7.81 0.12
N ASP A 4 -24.13 8.27 -0.65
CA ASP A 4 -25.54 7.84 -0.62
C ASP A 4 -25.75 6.45 -1.27
N GLY A 5 -24.80 5.53 -1.02
CA GLY A 5 -24.83 4.14 -1.45
C GLY A 5 -24.50 3.14 -0.33
N PHE A 6 -24.11 3.63 0.85
CA PHE A 6 -23.90 2.85 2.07
C PHE A 6 -24.97 3.11 3.15
N ASP A 7 -25.94 4.00 2.89
CA ASP A 7 -27.10 4.17 3.75
C ASP A 7 -28.06 2.97 3.55
N ASP A 8 -28.20 2.16 4.59
CA ASP A 8 -29.20 1.11 4.81
C ASP A 8 -29.09 -0.25 4.09
N GLU A 9 -28.15 -0.46 3.15
CA GLU A 9 -27.92 -1.80 2.56
C GLU A 9 -26.79 -2.55 3.28
N GLN A 10 -27.18 -3.55 4.07
CA GLN A 10 -26.32 -4.60 4.62
C GLN A 10 -25.17 -4.94 3.66
N TRP A 11 -23.94 -4.64 4.08
CA TRP A 11 -22.66 -4.96 3.45
C TRP A 11 -22.69 -6.11 2.43
N ASP A 12 -22.12 -5.86 1.24
CA ASP A 12 -21.97 -6.86 0.18
C ASP A 12 -20.49 -7.01 -0.22
N GLU A 13 -19.90 -8.16 0.14
CA GLU A 13 -18.54 -8.56 -0.21
C GLU A 13 -18.26 -8.41 -1.72
N PHE A 14 -19.22 -8.73 -2.57
CA PHE A 14 -19.05 -8.65 -4.03
C PHE A 14 -18.97 -7.22 -4.54
N LYS A 15 -19.65 -6.27 -3.87
CA LYS A 15 -19.57 -4.84 -4.23
C LYS A 15 -18.19 -4.28 -3.90
N TRP A 16 -17.65 -4.60 -2.72
CA TRP A 16 -16.29 -4.23 -2.32
C TRP A 16 -15.24 -4.81 -3.27
N GLU A 17 -15.35 -6.08 -3.63
CA GLU A 17 -14.45 -6.69 -4.61
C GLU A 17 -14.54 -6.02 -5.98
N ALA A 18 -15.74 -5.72 -6.48
CA ALA A 18 -15.91 -5.06 -7.76
C ALA A 18 -15.29 -3.67 -7.76
N HIS A 19 -15.51 -2.89 -6.70
CA HIS A 19 -14.92 -1.56 -6.51
C HIS A 19 -13.39 -1.62 -6.48
N LEU A 20 -12.82 -2.47 -5.62
CA LEU A 20 -11.37 -2.61 -5.50
C LEU A 20 -10.69 -3.20 -6.74
N ASN A 21 -11.39 -4.01 -7.53
CA ASN A 21 -10.87 -4.49 -8.82
C ASN A 21 -10.83 -3.35 -9.86
N GLU A 22 -11.77 -2.40 -9.80
CA GLU A 22 -11.73 -1.22 -10.66
C GLU A 22 -10.57 -0.29 -10.28
N VAL A 23 -10.39 -0.05 -8.98
CA VAL A 23 -9.27 0.71 -8.39
C VAL A 23 -7.94 0.14 -8.87
N GLU A 24 -7.71 -1.16 -8.68
CA GLU A 24 -6.45 -1.81 -9.03
C GLU A 24 -6.19 -1.80 -10.54
N LYS A 25 -7.23 -1.96 -11.37
CA LYS A 25 -7.08 -1.84 -12.83
C LYS A 25 -6.60 -0.45 -13.24
N LYS A 26 -6.98 0.59 -12.51
CA LYS A 26 -6.51 1.97 -12.73
C LYS A 26 -5.10 2.16 -12.15
N SER A 27 -4.80 1.61 -10.98
CA SER A 27 -3.44 1.57 -10.41
C SER A 27 -2.45 0.87 -11.35
N GLU A 28 -2.82 -0.26 -11.97
CA GLU A 28 -2.00 -0.92 -12.99
C GLU A 28 -1.76 -0.05 -14.23
N GLN A 29 -2.75 0.75 -14.65
CA GLN A 29 -2.58 1.67 -15.77
C GLN A 29 -1.61 2.80 -15.40
N LEU A 30 -1.71 3.32 -14.17
CA LEU A 30 -0.78 4.29 -13.63
C LEU A 30 0.63 3.71 -13.54
N ARG A 31 0.79 2.48 -13.04
CA ARG A 31 2.08 1.76 -13.05
C ARG A 31 2.64 1.63 -14.46
N LYS A 32 1.82 1.25 -15.44
CA LYS A 32 2.25 1.17 -16.85
C LYS A 32 2.67 2.52 -17.41
N PHE A 33 2.08 3.61 -16.92
CA PHE A 33 2.41 4.97 -17.32
C PHE A 33 3.68 5.50 -16.64
N ILE A 34 3.82 5.32 -15.33
CA ILE A 34 5.00 5.73 -14.53
C ILE A 34 6.22 4.84 -14.87
N ALA A 35 6.03 3.52 -14.93
CA ALA A 35 7.07 2.54 -15.28
C ALA A 35 7.34 2.46 -16.79
N SER A 36 6.78 3.36 -17.60
CA SER A 36 7.12 3.57 -19.03
C SER A 36 8.58 4.06 -19.23
N ASP A 37 9.49 3.76 -18.30
CA ASP A 37 10.89 4.09 -18.41
C ASP A 37 11.55 3.33 -19.59
N ARG A 38 12.52 4.00 -20.24
CA ARG A 38 13.16 3.62 -21.51
C ARG A 38 13.95 2.30 -21.46
N LYS A 39 14.07 1.66 -20.29
CA LYS A 39 14.72 0.35 -20.05
C LYS A 39 13.72 -0.74 -19.65
N GLY A 40 12.46 -0.60 -20.07
CA GLY A 40 11.35 -1.50 -19.75
C GLY A 40 11.72 -2.98 -19.74
N ASN A 41 11.19 -3.68 -18.73
CA ASN A 41 11.31 -5.12 -18.42
C ASN A 41 12.24 -5.51 -17.25
N THR A 42 12.60 -4.58 -16.36
CA THR A 42 13.17 -4.94 -15.04
C THR A 42 12.08 -4.79 -13.97
N PRO A 43 11.71 -5.85 -13.23
CA PRO A 43 10.74 -5.76 -12.13
C PRO A 43 11.16 -4.76 -11.04
N ARG A 44 10.20 -4.05 -10.43
CA ARG A 44 10.48 -3.01 -9.40
C ARG A 44 11.24 -3.57 -8.19
N TRP A 45 10.90 -4.78 -7.74
CA TRP A 45 11.58 -5.44 -6.63
C TRP A 45 13.09 -5.61 -6.85
N ILE A 46 13.57 -5.72 -8.10
CA ILE A 46 15.01 -5.78 -8.40
C ILE A 46 15.67 -4.43 -8.12
N THR A 47 14.98 -3.34 -8.43
CA THR A 47 15.46 -1.99 -8.16
C THR A 47 15.45 -1.70 -6.66
N LEU A 48 14.39 -2.10 -5.96
CA LEU A 48 14.30 -1.96 -4.50
C LEU A 48 15.42 -2.72 -3.77
N LEU A 49 15.77 -3.93 -4.23
CA LEU A 49 16.94 -4.66 -3.69
C LEU A 49 18.27 -3.91 -3.88
N GLN A 50 18.40 -3.07 -4.90
CA GLN A 50 19.61 -2.28 -5.13
C GLN A 50 19.63 -0.98 -4.33
N GLU A 51 18.45 -0.44 -4.02
CA GLU A 51 18.25 0.81 -3.27
C GLU A 51 18.29 0.58 -1.75
N SER A 52 17.92 -0.63 -1.29
CA SER A 52 17.78 -0.98 0.12
C SER A 52 19.06 -1.54 0.75
N GLN A 53 19.16 -1.49 2.08
CA GLN A 53 20.34 -2.02 2.79
C GLN A 53 20.28 -3.53 2.97
N ASN A 54 19.08 -4.07 3.16
CA ASN A 54 18.82 -5.49 3.35
C ASN A 54 17.49 -5.91 2.67
N GLU A 55 17.22 -7.21 2.62
CA GLU A 55 16.01 -7.73 1.95
C GLU A 55 14.72 -7.51 2.74
N ASP A 56 14.81 -7.24 4.05
CA ASP A 56 13.69 -6.82 4.90
C ASP A 56 13.25 -5.41 4.52
N ASP A 57 14.18 -4.46 4.51
CA ASP A 57 13.97 -3.08 4.07
C ASP A 57 13.41 -3.03 2.64
N ALA A 58 13.91 -3.90 1.75
CA ALA A 58 13.43 -3.98 0.36
C ALA A 58 11.99 -4.47 0.26
N PHE A 59 11.57 -5.34 1.18
CA PHE A 59 10.19 -5.80 1.26
C PHE A 59 9.29 -4.71 1.87
N GLU A 60 9.74 -4.03 2.93
CA GLU A 60 9.00 -2.92 3.54
C GLU A 60 8.77 -1.78 2.55
N ALA A 61 9.82 -1.35 1.83
CA ALA A 61 9.70 -0.36 0.78
C ALA A 61 8.77 -0.82 -0.36
N TYR A 62 8.72 -2.13 -0.66
CA TYR A 62 7.76 -2.67 -1.62
C TYR A 62 6.33 -2.51 -1.10
N VAL A 63 6.06 -2.88 0.15
CA VAL A 63 4.74 -2.74 0.77
C VAL A 63 4.30 -1.27 0.78
N GLU A 64 5.16 -0.37 1.22
CA GLU A 64 4.88 1.07 1.22
C GLU A 64 4.54 1.60 -0.18
N GLU A 65 5.34 1.28 -1.20
CA GLU A 65 5.05 1.69 -2.57
C GLU A 65 3.71 1.11 -3.10
N GLU A 66 3.37 -0.13 -2.73
CA GLU A 66 2.08 -0.72 -3.09
C GLU A 66 0.91 0.03 -2.43
N LEU A 67 1.05 0.39 -1.14
CA LEU A 67 0.03 1.11 -0.39
C LEU A 67 -0.16 2.52 -0.92
N LEU A 68 0.92 3.27 -1.14
CA LEU A 68 0.88 4.61 -1.75
C LEU A 68 0.16 4.62 -3.10
N MET A 69 0.36 3.59 -3.91
CA MET A 69 -0.29 3.46 -5.21
C MET A 69 -1.78 3.10 -5.12
N ASP A 70 -2.19 2.46 -4.03
CA ASP A 70 -3.59 2.16 -3.75
C ASP A 70 -4.28 3.37 -3.09
N GLU A 71 -3.60 4.07 -2.17
CA GLU A 71 -4.02 5.30 -1.48
C GLU A 71 -4.21 6.48 -2.43
N ALA A 72 -3.33 6.67 -3.41
CA ALA A 72 -3.49 7.72 -4.44
C ALA A 72 -4.82 7.63 -5.23
N TYR A 73 -5.58 6.55 -5.06
CA TYR A 73 -6.89 6.35 -5.64
C TYR A 73 -8.06 6.45 -4.64
N PHE A 74 -7.80 6.38 -3.34
CA PHE A 74 -8.70 6.88 -2.31
C PHE A 74 -8.23 8.30 -2.00
N PRO A 75 -8.58 9.32 -2.82
CA PRO A 75 -8.42 10.67 -2.32
C PRO A 75 -9.15 10.67 -0.99
N GLU A 76 -8.42 10.93 0.10
CA GLU A 76 -9.04 11.35 1.35
C GLU A 76 -10.13 12.34 0.92
N ASP A 77 -11.34 12.17 1.42
CA ASP A 77 -12.42 13.09 1.10
C ASP A 77 -11.93 14.50 1.51
N GLU A 78 -11.32 15.22 0.58
CA GLU A 78 -10.94 16.64 0.65
C GLU A 78 -12.22 17.52 0.67
N ASP A 79 -13.33 16.98 1.17
CA ASP A 79 -14.60 17.65 1.38
C ASP A 79 -14.85 17.89 2.90
N ASP A 80 -13.96 17.45 3.80
CA ASP A 80 -14.00 17.74 5.25
C ASP A 80 -12.97 18.80 5.68
N TRP A 81 -12.61 19.72 4.76
CA TRP A 81 -12.28 21.07 5.21
C TRP A 81 -13.58 21.64 5.76
N GLU A 82 -13.72 21.57 7.09
CA GLU A 82 -14.81 22.18 7.84
C GLU A 82 -15.16 23.54 7.21
N ASP A 83 -16.46 23.76 6.99
CA ASP A 83 -17.06 25.08 6.84
C ASP A 83 -16.50 25.95 7.98
N ASP A 84 -15.37 26.62 7.75
CA ASP A 84 -14.95 27.71 8.61
C ASP A 84 -15.90 28.84 8.23
N ASP A 85 -16.88 29.02 9.12
CA ASP A 85 -17.91 30.07 9.14
C ASP A 85 -17.28 31.44 8.87
N ASP A 86 -17.13 31.77 7.59
CA ASP A 86 -16.75 33.07 7.12
C ASP A 86 -18.01 33.83 6.71
N ASP A 87 -18.79 34.15 7.74
CA ASP A 87 -19.84 35.18 7.80
C ASP A 87 -19.19 36.58 7.64
N TRP A 88 -18.36 36.76 6.60
CA TRP A 88 -17.86 38.07 6.20
C TRP A 88 -18.93 38.74 5.36
N ASP A 89 -19.67 39.62 6.03
CA ASP A 89 -20.44 40.68 5.42
C ASP A 89 -19.76 41.15 4.11
N GLU A 90 -20.44 40.88 3.00
CA GLU A 90 -20.21 41.53 1.72
C GLU A 90 -20.34 43.03 1.93
N ASP A 91 -19.24 43.72 2.23
CA ASP A 91 -18.93 45.07 1.75
C ASP A 91 -17.57 45.55 2.30
N ASP A 92 -16.72 45.99 1.38
CA ASP A 92 -15.72 47.04 1.61
C ASP A 92 -14.29 46.72 2.10
N PHE A 93 -13.66 45.64 1.62
CA PHE A 93 -12.19 45.61 1.69
C PHE A 93 -11.50 44.86 0.54
N LEU A 94 -10.59 45.57 -0.14
CA LEU A 94 -9.53 45.03 -1.02
C LEU A 94 -9.75 45.00 -2.55
N PHE A 95 -10.32 46.04 -3.14
CA PHE A 95 -9.87 46.51 -4.47
C PHE A 95 -9.49 47.98 -4.41
N GLY A 96 -8.24 48.21 -4.03
CA GLY A 96 -7.59 49.50 -4.21
C GLY A 96 -6.12 49.37 -3.93
N PHE A 97 -5.31 49.15 -4.98
CA PHE A 97 -4.01 49.81 -5.18
C PHE A 97 -3.39 49.39 -6.56
N GLU A 98 -3.64 50.22 -7.57
CA GLU A 98 -2.69 50.70 -8.61
C GLU A 98 -2.97 52.22 -8.61
N ASP A 99 -2.08 53.18 -8.30
CA ASP A 99 -0.66 53.34 -8.60
C ASP A 99 0.07 54.13 -7.48
N GLU A 100 1.33 53.75 -7.26
CA GLU A 100 2.54 54.59 -7.11
C GLU A 100 2.39 56.08 -7.50
N GLU A 101 2.90 57.14 -6.84
CA GLU A 101 3.86 57.44 -5.75
C GLU A 101 3.70 58.98 -5.44
N PRO A 102 4.12 59.60 -4.29
CA PRO A 102 5.49 59.46 -3.75
C PRO A 102 5.72 59.59 -2.21
N PHE A 103 6.79 58.93 -1.74
CA PHE A 103 7.74 59.37 -0.69
C PHE A 103 7.25 59.50 0.78
N MET A 104 7.71 58.60 1.68
CA MET A 104 8.57 58.97 2.83
C MET A 104 9.11 57.76 3.61
N ASP A 105 10.43 57.68 3.60
CA ASP A 105 11.39 57.07 4.52
C ASP A 105 11.01 57.12 6.02
N PHE A 106 10.97 55.95 6.67
CA PHE A 106 11.42 55.74 8.05
C PHE A 106 12.06 54.35 8.15
N GLY A 107 13.36 54.34 8.47
CA GLY A 107 14.22 53.18 8.40
C GLY A 107 14.40 52.36 9.67
N ASP A 108 15.27 51.36 9.46
CA ASP A 108 16.16 50.60 10.33
C ASP A 108 15.62 49.63 11.40
N GLU A 109 16.06 48.37 11.20
CA GLU A 109 16.70 47.45 12.15
C GLU A 109 15.83 46.80 13.25
N ASP A 110 15.56 45.48 13.13
CA ASP A 110 16.37 44.45 13.80
C ASP A 110 15.76 43.03 13.66
N ASP A 111 16.67 42.05 13.61
CA ASP A 111 16.51 40.59 13.64
C ASP A 111 15.32 40.06 14.46
N PHE A 112 14.61 39.01 13.98
CA PHE A 112 14.25 37.84 14.80
C PHE A 112 13.73 36.67 13.93
N ASP A 113 14.51 35.59 13.97
CA ASP A 113 14.23 34.16 13.76
C ASP A 113 13.63 33.65 12.43
N ASP A 114 14.43 32.82 11.75
CA ASP A 114 14.00 31.67 10.94
C ASP A 114 13.01 30.83 11.77
N PHE A 115 11.72 31.13 11.65
CA PHE A 115 10.65 30.30 12.19
C PHE A 115 10.36 29.25 11.13
N ASP A 116 10.86 28.04 11.36
CA ASP A 116 10.64 26.82 10.57
C ASP A 116 9.19 26.31 10.76
N GLU A 117 8.22 27.23 10.62
CA GLU A 117 6.79 27.02 10.80
C GLU A 117 6.23 26.39 9.52
N GLY A 118 6.45 25.09 9.39
CA GLY A 118 6.05 24.32 8.21
C GLY A 118 6.54 22.89 8.22
N ASP A 119 7.56 22.57 9.02
CA ASP A 119 8.11 21.22 9.14
C ASP A 119 7.41 20.36 10.21
N GLU A 120 6.44 20.90 10.94
CA GLU A 120 5.59 20.14 11.88
C GLU A 120 4.75 19.07 11.18
N TRP A 121 4.29 19.34 9.94
CA TRP A 121 3.53 18.38 9.14
C TRP A 121 4.34 17.13 8.76
N LYS A 122 5.67 17.26 8.62
CA LYS A 122 6.57 16.10 8.39
C LYS A 122 6.72 15.22 9.64
N SER A 123 6.46 15.78 10.82
CA SER A 123 6.53 15.05 12.09
C SER A 123 5.29 14.18 12.30
N LEU A 124 4.16 14.60 11.75
CA LEU A 124 2.88 13.90 11.85
C LEU A 124 2.81 12.70 10.89
N SER A 125 3.41 12.79 9.70
CA SER A 125 3.49 11.64 8.78
C SER A 125 4.32 10.49 9.34
N ASP A 126 5.38 10.80 10.09
CA ASP A 126 6.29 9.82 10.70
C ASP A 126 5.77 9.27 12.04
N GLU A 127 4.71 9.82 12.65
CA GLU A 127 4.14 9.28 13.90
C GLU A 127 2.84 8.49 13.62
N TYR A 128 2.09 8.87 12.57
CA TYR A 128 0.88 8.17 12.15
C TYR A 128 1.19 6.84 11.42
N THR A 129 2.22 6.82 10.57
CA THR A 129 2.63 5.61 9.83
C THR A 129 3.16 4.49 10.73
N TYR A 130 3.72 4.79 11.91
CA TYR A 130 4.25 3.73 12.79
C TYR A 130 3.20 3.14 13.74
N SER A 131 2.08 3.81 13.97
CA SER A 131 1.00 3.30 14.85
C SER A 131 0.29 2.10 14.22
N ASP A 132 -0.10 2.20 12.95
CA ASP A 132 -0.86 1.13 12.28
C ASP A 132 0.02 -0.08 11.89
N TYR A 133 1.31 0.16 11.65
CA TYR A 133 2.28 -0.90 11.42
C TYR A 133 2.64 -1.67 12.71
N ALA A 134 2.59 -1.03 13.88
CA ALA A 134 2.82 -1.72 15.15
C ALA A 134 1.74 -2.77 15.44
N ASP A 135 0.49 -2.53 15.02
CA ASP A 135 -0.57 -3.53 15.07
C ASP A 135 -0.44 -4.58 13.94
N LEU A 136 0.05 -4.20 12.75
CA LEU A 136 0.33 -5.14 11.67
C LEU A 136 1.43 -6.17 12.03
N GLU A 137 2.46 -5.75 12.78
CA GLU A 137 3.49 -6.65 13.33
C GLU A 137 2.95 -7.66 14.36
N SER A 138 1.71 -7.50 14.82
CA SER A 138 1.03 -8.47 15.69
C SER A 138 0.26 -9.55 14.91
N LEU A 139 0.06 -9.37 13.60
CA LEU A 139 -0.67 -10.29 12.75
C LEU A 139 0.23 -11.44 12.28
N ASP A 140 0.09 -12.62 12.89
CA ASP A 140 0.88 -13.83 12.56
C ASP A 140 0.90 -14.12 11.04
N THR A 141 -0.26 -13.99 10.37
CA THR A 141 -0.36 -14.22 8.91
C THR A 141 0.51 -13.24 8.10
N TYR A 142 0.63 -11.99 8.55
CA TYR A 142 1.49 -11.00 7.91
C TYR A 142 2.97 -11.31 8.16
N LEU A 143 3.33 -11.66 9.40
CA LEU A 143 4.70 -12.03 9.75
C LEU A 143 5.17 -13.24 8.93
N ASP A 144 4.32 -14.27 8.80
CA ASP A 144 4.62 -15.44 7.97
C ASP A 144 4.79 -15.08 6.48
N ALA A 145 3.99 -14.13 5.98
CA ALA A 145 4.12 -13.60 4.62
C ALA A 145 5.44 -12.82 4.44
N LYS A 146 5.78 -11.93 5.39
CA LYS A 146 7.02 -11.14 5.41
C LYS A 146 8.24 -12.07 5.44
N ASP A 147 8.29 -13.01 6.39
CA ASP A 147 9.38 -13.97 6.51
C ASP A 147 9.57 -14.81 5.22
N PHE A 148 8.47 -15.23 4.60
CA PHE A 148 8.54 -15.95 3.33
C PHE A 148 9.03 -15.06 2.19
N ALA A 149 8.52 -13.84 2.06
CA ALA A 149 8.94 -12.87 1.05
C ALA A 149 10.44 -12.54 1.13
N VAL A 150 10.93 -12.25 2.33
CA VAL A 150 12.34 -11.95 2.60
C VAL A 150 13.24 -13.14 2.23
N ASP A 151 12.83 -14.37 2.55
CA ASP A 151 13.55 -15.56 2.13
C ASP A 151 13.58 -15.76 0.61
N ILE A 152 12.49 -15.41 -0.08
CA ILE A 152 12.43 -15.43 -1.54
C ILE A 152 13.35 -14.37 -2.16
N LEU A 153 13.41 -13.15 -1.59
CA LEU A 153 14.33 -12.10 -2.02
C LEU A 153 15.80 -12.54 -1.84
N LYS A 154 16.15 -13.06 -0.65
CA LYS A 154 17.46 -13.68 -0.35
C LYS A 154 17.82 -14.81 -1.31
N TRP A 155 16.82 -15.55 -1.77
CA TRP A 155 17.00 -16.60 -2.77
C TRP A 155 17.20 -16.02 -4.18
N ALA A 156 16.45 -14.98 -4.53
CA ALA A 156 16.52 -14.31 -5.83
C ALA A 156 17.88 -13.66 -6.09
N GLU A 157 18.49 -13.04 -5.07
CA GLU A 157 19.84 -12.48 -5.18
C GLU A 157 20.92 -13.52 -5.50
N LYS A 158 20.74 -14.76 -5.03
CA LYS A 158 21.67 -15.86 -5.31
C LYS A 158 21.57 -16.38 -6.74
N ILE A 159 20.48 -16.08 -7.44
CA ILE A 159 20.26 -16.51 -8.82
C ILE A 159 20.84 -15.46 -9.75
N HIS A 160 21.84 -15.87 -10.53
CA HIS A 160 22.45 -14.99 -11.52
C HIS A 160 21.39 -14.45 -12.51
N PRO A 161 21.37 -13.14 -12.84
CA PRO A 161 20.31 -12.50 -13.62
C PRO A 161 19.93 -13.20 -14.95
N LYS A 162 20.91 -13.82 -15.61
CA LYS A 162 20.68 -14.64 -16.84
C LYS A 162 19.73 -15.83 -16.67
N PHE A 163 19.51 -16.31 -15.44
CA PHE A 163 18.63 -17.43 -15.14
C PHE A 163 17.30 -16.99 -14.51
N GLN A 164 17.10 -15.69 -14.31
CA GLN A 164 15.82 -15.14 -13.88
C GLN A 164 14.89 -15.06 -15.09
N SER A 165 14.16 -16.15 -15.33
CA SER A 165 13.11 -16.20 -16.33
C SER A 165 11.97 -15.23 -15.97
N ARG A 166 11.10 -14.94 -16.93
CA ARG A 166 9.91 -14.12 -16.65
C ARG A 166 9.03 -14.78 -15.60
N GLU A 167 8.83 -16.09 -15.68
CA GLU A 167 8.05 -16.86 -14.71
C GLU A 167 8.65 -16.79 -13.30
N PHE A 168 9.97 -16.71 -13.19
CA PHE A 168 10.65 -16.51 -11.91
C PHE A 168 10.42 -15.10 -11.38
N GLN A 169 10.55 -14.08 -12.23
CA GLN A 169 10.31 -12.69 -11.84
C GLN A 169 8.85 -12.47 -11.41
N ASP A 170 7.90 -13.05 -12.15
CA ASP A 170 6.48 -13.03 -11.83
C ASP A 170 6.22 -13.77 -10.51
N PHE A 171 6.91 -14.89 -10.24
CA PHE A 171 6.79 -15.61 -8.96
C PHE A 171 7.26 -14.76 -7.76
N VAL A 172 8.41 -14.10 -7.88
CA VAL A 172 8.91 -13.23 -6.81
C VAL A 172 7.92 -12.09 -6.57
N ASP A 173 7.45 -11.44 -7.63
CA ASP A 173 6.47 -10.35 -7.55
C ASP A 173 5.15 -10.79 -6.89
N GLU A 174 4.60 -11.94 -7.27
CA GLU A 174 3.37 -12.48 -6.66
C GLU A 174 3.55 -12.81 -5.17
N VAL A 175 4.72 -13.30 -4.76
CA VAL A 175 5.00 -13.55 -3.34
C VAL A 175 5.04 -12.24 -2.55
N LEU A 176 5.68 -11.20 -3.07
CA LEU A 176 5.75 -9.89 -2.40
C LEU A 176 4.36 -9.27 -2.24
N LYS A 177 3.50 -9.40 -3.27
CA LYS A 177 2.11 -8.93 -3.23
C LYS A 177 1.28 -9.57 -2.14
N VAL A 178 1.57 -10.80 -1.74
CA VAL A 178 0.82 -11.44 -0.63
C VAL A 178 0.89 -10.57 0.63
N GLY A 179 2.09 -10.18 1.04
CA GLY A 179 2.28 -9.34 2.21
C GLY A 179 1.73 -7.92 2.02
N ALA A 180 1.95 -7.32 0.85
CA ALA A 180 1.43 -5.99 0.55
C ALA A 180 -0.10 -5.93 0.56
N LYS A 181 -0.79 -6.96 0.06
CA LYS A 181 -2.26 -7.02 0.09
C LYS A 181 -2.80 -7.30 1.49
N ILE A 182 -2.08 -8.04 2.34
CA ILE A 182 -2.47 -8.19 3.75
C ILE A 182 -2.35 -6.84 4.48
N ALA A 183 -1.21 -6.16 4.32
CA ALA A 183 -0.99 -4.82 4.88
C ALA A 183 -2.06 -3.82 4.42
N GLY A 184 -2.37 -3.81 3.12
CA GLY A 184 -3.39 -2.91 2.57
C GLY A 184 -4.81 -3.26 3.00
N GLY A 185 -5.08 -4.52 3.36
CA GLY A 185 -6.34 -4.87 4.01
C GLY A 185 -6.40 -4.36 5.45
N HIS A 186 -5.30 -4.52 6.19
CA HIS A 186 -5.16 -4.10 7.57
C HIS A 186 -5.27 -2.58 7.73
N SER A 187 -4.76 -1.79 6.78
CA SER A 187 -4.84 -0.32 6.83
C SER A 187 -6.27 0.25 6.75
N PHE A 188 -7.25 -0.52 6.26
CA PHE A 188 -8.66 -0.12 6.33
C PHE A 188 -9.29 -0.36 7.71
N GLY A 189 -8.63 -1.10 8.59
CA GLY A 189 -9.13 -1.42 9.93
C GLY A 189 -10.17 -2.55 9.97
N PHE A 190 -10.86 -2.62 11.11
CA PHE A 190 -11.77 -3.70 11.49
C PHE A 190 -13.20 -3.23 11.79
N GLU A 191 -13.45 -1.94 11.65
CA GLU A 191 -14.78 -1.35 11.84
C GLU A 191 -15.79 -1.95 10.86
N GLN A 192 -17.05 -1.99 11.26
CA GLN A 192 -18.10 -2.66 10.50
C GLN A 192 -18.26 -2.11 9.07
N ASP A 193 -17.95 -0.82 8.87
CA ASP A 193 -18.06 -0.13 7.60
C ASP A 193 -16.87 -0.42 6.67
N TYR A 194 -15.69 -0.72 7.23
CA TYR A 194 -14.42 -0.86 6.50
C TYR A 194 -13.87 -2.28 6.44
N ILE A 195 -14.31 -3.20 7.30
CA ILE A 195 -13.87 -4.61 7.31
C ILE A 195 -14.14 -5.33 5.98
N GLY A 196 -15.07 -4.82 5.17
CA GLY A 196 -15.28 -5.25 3.78
C GLY A 196 -14.06 -5.07 2.89
N ALA A 197 -13.39 -3.92 3.01
CA ALA A 197 -12.16 -3.64 2.28
C ALA A 197 -11.04 -4.58 2.74
N ASN A 198 -10.91 -4.80 4.05
CA ASN A 198 -9.95 -5.74 4.64
C ASN A 198 -10.14 -7.18 4.12
N ILE A 199 -11.38 -7.68 4.12
CA ILE A 199 -11.73 -9.00 3.57
C ILE A 199 -11.37 -9.09 2.08
N ALA A 200 -11.70 -8.07 1.28
CA ALA A 200 -11.45 -8.08 -0.14
C ALA A 200 -9.94 -8.05 -0.48
N TYR A 201 -9.15 -7.25 0.24
CA TYR A 201 -7.69 -7.24 0.12
C TYR A 201 -7.06 -8.57 0.55
N SER A 202 -7.54 -9.17 1.64
CA SER A 202 -7.11 -10.50 2.08
C SER A 202 -7.43 -11.58 1.04
N LYS A 203 -8.57 -11.48 0.34
CA LYS A 203 -8.91 -12.35 -0.80
C LYS A 203 -7.96 -12.16 -1.98
N LYS A 204 -7.49 -10.93 -2.24
CA LYS A 204 -6.47 -10.67 -3.26
C LYS A 204 -5.13 -11.29 -2.85
N ALA A 205 -4.72 -11.17 -1.59
CA ALA A 205 -3.53 -11.86 -1.06
C ALA A 205 -3.63 -13.38 -1.28
N LEU A 206 -4.80 -13.97 -1.02
CA LEU A 206 -5.07 -15.38 -1.30
C LEU A 206 -4.93 -15.70 -2.80
N GLY A 207 -5.40 -14.81 -3.68
CA GLY A 207 -5.22 -14.91 -5.13
C GLY A 207 -3.75 -14.99 -5.53
N CYS A 208 -2.93 -14.07 -5.03
CA CYS A 208 -1.48 -14.02 -5.25
C CYS A 208 -0.78 -15.28 -4.74
N ALA A 209 -1.16 -15.79 -3.57
CA ALA A 209 -0.60 -17.03 -3.01
C ALA A 209 -0.92 -18.26 -3.88
N ASN A 210 -2.16 -18.36 -4.40
CA ASN A 210 -2.52 -19.43 -5.33
C ASN A 210 -1.76 -19.32 -6.65
N HIS A 211 -1.65 -18.12 -7.23
CA HIS A 211 -0.90 -17.93 -8.47
C HIS A 211 0.59 -18.23 -8.29
N SER A 212 1.17 -17.85 -7.15
CA SER A 212 2.53 -18.20 -6.77
C SER A 212 2.76 -19.73 -6.74
N LEU A 213 1.80 -20.52 -6.23
CA LEU A 213 1.89 -21.99 -6.26
C LEU A 213 1.90 -22.54 -7.69
N GLU A 214 1.07 -21.98 -8.57
CA GLU A 214 1.02 -22.35 -9.99
C GLU A 214 2.36 -22.05 -10.69
N LEU A 215 2.93 -20.86 -10.46
CA LEU A 215 4.24 -20.46 -10.98
C LEU A 215 5.35 -21.35 -10.44
N LEU A 216 5.36 -21.65 -9.13
CA LEU A 216 6.32 -22.56 -8.53
C LEU A 216 6.26 -23.95 -9.16
N GLN A 217 5.06 -24.45 -9.44
CA GLN A 217 4.86 -25.72 -10.14
C GLN A 217 5.36 -25.65 -11.60
N ALA A 218 5.11 -24.56 -12.31
CA ALA A 218 5.58 -24.35 -13.68
C ALA A 218 7.12 -24.30 -13.75
N MET A 219 7.76 -23.69 -12.76
CA MET A 219 9.22 -23.61 -12.65
C MET A 219 9.89 -24.94 -12.27
N LYS A 220 9.13 -25.96 -11.89
CA LYS A 220 9.67 -27.24 -11.37
C LYS A 220 10.67 -27.93 -12.29
N LYS A 221 10.51 -27.77 -13.60
CA LYS A 221 11.36 -28.40 -14.62
C LYS A 221 12.51 -27.51 -15.09
N GLN A 222 12.61 -26.27 -14.58
CA GLN A 222 13.59 -25.28 -15.03
C GLN A 222 14.96 -25.46 -14.34
N GLY A 223 15.07 -26.35 -13.35
CA GLY A 223 16.35 -26.65 -12.68
C GLY A 223 16.82 -25.56 -11.71
N LEU A 224 15.95 -24.61 -11.36
CA LEU A 224 16.24 -23.51 -10.42
C LEU A 224 16.41 -23.99 -8.97
N PHE A 225 15.87 -25.17 -8.65
CA PHE A 225 15.88 -25.71 -7.30
C PHE A 225 16.00 -27.23 -7.32
N ASN A 226 16.59 -27.77 -6.27
CA ASN A 226 16.60 -29.21 -6.03
C ASN A 226 15.25 -29.67 -5.44
N LYS A 227 15.04 -31.00 -5.38
CA LYS A 227 13.77 -31.57 -4.89
C LYS A 227 13.41 -31.12 -3.47
N LYS A 228 14.40 -31.00 -2.58
CA LYS A 228 14.18 -30.61 -1.18
C LYS A 228 13.74 -29.14 -1.10
N GLN A 229 14.47 -28.25 -1.78
CA GLN A 229 14.14 -26.82 -1.87
C GLN A 229 12.74 -26.60 -2.42
N TYR A 230 12.36 -27.29 -3.51
CA TYR A 230 11.01 -27.22 -4.05
C TYR A 230 9.95 -27.63 -3.03
N GLN A 231 10.17 -28.74 -2.32
CA GLN A 231 9.21 -29.25 -1.33
C GLN A 231 9.04 -28.27 -0.17
N GLU A 232 10.13 -27.65 0.27
CA GLU A 232 10.13 -26.69 1.38
C GLU A 232 9.43 -25.39 0.99
N LEU A 233 9.75 -24.81 -0.17
CA LEU A 233 9.07 -23.63 -0.70
C LEU A 233 7.58 -23.87 -0.92
N HIS A 234 7.24 -25.01 -1.53
CA HIS A 234 5.85 -25.36 -1.75
C HIS A 234 5.10 -25.58 -0.43
N ALA A 235 5.72 -26.21 0.57
CA ALA A 235 5.08 -26.43 1.86
C ALA A 235 4.78 -25.09 2.56
N ARG A 236 5.78 -24.20 2.67
CA ARG A 236 5.61 -22.87 3.28
C ARG A 236 4.54 -22.04 2.59
N LEU A 237 4.60 -21.94 1.26
CA LEU A 237 3.60 -21.19 0.50
C LEU A 237 2.19 -21.81 0.58
N PHE A 238 2.10 -23.14 0.69
CA PHE A 238 0.82 -23.82 0.84
C PHE A 238 0.20 -23.58 2.22
N GLU A 239 1.00 -23.60 3.29
CA GLU A 239 0.52 -23.25 4.63
C GLU A 239 0.10 -21.78 4.70
N LEU A 240 0.95 -20.84 4.24
CA LEU A 240 0.60 -19.42 4.17
C LEU A 240 -0.73 -19.18 3.42
N ARG A 241 -0.95 -19.88 2.30
CA ARG A 241 -2.20 -19.85 1.55
C ARG A 241 -3.40 -20.35 2.37
N ASN A 242 -3.21 -21.32 3.26
CA ASN A 242 -4.27 -21.82 4.15
C ASN A 242 -4.53 -20.83 5.29
N ASP A 243 -3.48 -20.26 5.86
CA ASP A 243 -3.56 -19.31 6.97
C ASP A 243 -4.29 -18.04 6.54
N ILE A 244 -3.99 -17.50 5.36
CA ILE A 244 -4.77 -16.41 4.74
C ILE A 244 -6.24 -16.82 4.57
N GLY A 245 -6.49 -18.06 4.19
CA GLY A 245 -7.85 -18.60 4.04
C GLY A 245 -8.62 -18.66 5.36
N ILE A 246 -7.94 -18.95 6.47
CA ILE A 246 -8.48 -18.94 7.83
C ILE A 246 -8.73 -17.50 8.28
N TYR A 247 -7.74 -16.61 8.09
CA TYR A 247 -7.85 -15.19 8.44
C TYR A 247 -9.07 -14.51 7.78
N ILE A 248 -9.33 -14.81 6.50
CA ILE A 248 -10.55 -14.32 5.82
C ILE A 248 -11.84 -14.80 6.50
N GLN A 249 -11.88 -16.03 7.05
CA GLN A 249 -13.05 -16.49 7.79
C GLN A 249 -13.18 -15.79 9.13
N GLU A 250 -12.06 -15.54 9.81
CA GLU A 250 -12.03 -14.82 11.09
C GLU A 250 -12.57 -13.39 10.92
N LEU A 251 -12.14 -12.68 9.87
CA LEU A 251 -12.68 -11.35 9.52
C LEU A 251 -14.20 -11.39 9.24
N ARG A 252 -14.67 -12.42 8.51
CA ARG A 252 -16.12 -12.59 8.25
C ARG A 252 -16.90 -12.88 9.53
N ASP A 253 -16.32 -13.62 10.46
CA ASP A 253 -16.95 -13.93 11.72
C ASP A 253 -16.94 -12.71 12.66
N GLN A 254 -15.87 -11.91 12.68
CA GLN A 254 -15.81 -10.61 13.35
C GLN A 254 -16.92 -9.68 12.84
N PHE A 255 -17.06 -9.53 11.52
CA PHE A 255 -18.12 -8.75 10.89
C PHE A 255 -19.53 -9.20 11.31
N ARG A 256 -19.76 -10.52 11.34
CA ARG A 256 -21.08 -11.08 11.71
C ARG A 256 -21.40 -10.93 13.19
N LEU A 257 -20.39 -10.98 14.05
CA LEU A 257 -20.55 -10.94 15.50
C LEU A 257 -20.48 -9.52 16.07
N GLY A 258 -20.02 -8.54 15.28
CA GLY A 258 -19.81 -7.16 15.72
C GLY A 258 -18.74 -7.08 16.81
N LEU A 259 -17.70 -7.91 16.70
CA LEU A 259 -16.58 -7.92 17.64
C LEU A 259 -15.54 -6.93 17.14
N GLU A 260 -15.39 -5.82 17.87
CA GLU A 260 -14.21 -4.94 17.83
C GLU A 260 -13.01 -5.63 18.49
#